data_AF-A0A6G4A275-F1
#
_entry.id   AF-A0A6G4A275-F1
#
_cell.length_a   1.000
_cell.length_b   1.000
_cell.length_c   1.000
_cell.angle_alpha   90.00
_cell.angle_beta   90.00
_cell.angle_gamma   90.00
#
_symmetry.space_group_name_H-M   'P 1'
#
loop_
_entity.id
_entity.type
_entity.pdbx_description
1 polymer ?
#
loop_
_entity_poly.entity_id
_entity_poly.type
_entity_poly.pdbx_seq_one_letter_code
_entity_poly.pdbx_strand_id
1 'polypeptide(L)'
;MPRLIGLMMLNTVGVEAFNGLPVMIINKQEETLDRTETLSLSCRLLTSRMPPLRYESSMRALPGTSLVLVGERDEEFAGESYQPLFPLHTDAEVEVLPGLTHDGMFLSEETFRRIEAWWNKLDWMPNT
;
A
#
# COMPACT_ATOMS: atom_id res chain seq x y z
N MET A 1 -16.37 -1.60 -15.65
CA MET A 1 -15.51 -0.51 -16.17
C MET A 1 -16.25 0.80 -16.49
N PRO A 2 -17.33 0.85 -17.30
CA PRO A 2 -17.93 2.14 -17.70
C PRO A 2 -18.39 3.02 -16.53
N ARG A 3 -18.96 2.40 -15.49
CA ARG A 3 -19.38 3.10 -14.26
C ARG A 3 -18.21 3.76 -13.53
N LEU A 4 -17.08 3.07 -13.42
CA LEU A 4 -15.88 3.63 -12.78
C LEU A 4 -15.42 4.88 -13.51
N ILE A 5 -15.30 4.81 -14.84
CA ILE A 5 -14.87 5.93 -15.67
C ILE A 5 -15.81 7.14 -15.48
N GLY A 6 -17.13 6.91 -15.56
CA GLY A 6 -18.11 7.97 -15.37
C GLY A 6 -18.06 8.60 -13.98
N LEU A 7 -17.87 7.80 -12.92
CA LEU A 7 -17.74 8.32 -11.56
C LEU A 7 -16.42 9.08 -11.37
N MET A 8 -15.32 8.63 -11.97
CA MET A 8 -14.05 9.38 -11.96
C MET A 8 -14.19 10.73 -12.66
N MET A 9 -14.92 10.80 -13.78
CA MET A 9 -15.21 12.06 -14.47
C MET A 9 -16.12 12.99 -13.66
N LEU A 10 -17.06 12.46 -12.87
CA LEU A 10 -17.87 13.27 -11.96
C LEU A 10 -17.04 13.82 -10.80
N ASN A 11 -16.10 13.00 -10.28
CA ASN A 11 -15.19 13.42 -9.22
C ASN A 11 -14.26 14.56 -9.67
N THR A 12 -13.81 14.59 -10.92
CA THR A 12 -12.93 15.67 -11.42
C THR A 12 -13.62 17.04 -11.43
N VAL A 13 -14.96 17.08 -11.43
CA VAL A 13 -15.76 18.31 -11.33
C VAL A 13 -16.45 18.47 -9.96
N GLY A 14 -16.06 17.66 -8.96
CA GLY A 14 -16.50 17.78 -7.57
C GLY A 14 -17.80 17.07 -7.20
N VAL A 15 -18.34 16.20 -8.07
CA VAL A 15 -19.59 15.47 -7.81
C VAL A 15 -19.30 14.09 -7.23
N GLU A 16 -19.31 13.98 -5.90
CA GLU A 16 -18.93 12.74 -5.18
C GLU A 16 -20.12 11.93 -4.64
N ALA A 17 -21.35 12.43 -4.79
CA ALA A 17 -22.57 11.84 -4.20
C ALA A 17 -22.79 10.36 -4.61
N PHE A 18 -22.24 9.95 -5.74
CA PHE A 18 -22.39 8.60 -6.31
C PHE A 18 -21.21 7.66 -6.01
N ASN A 19 -20.21 8.09 -5.24
CA ASN A 19 -19.02 7.27 -4.97
C ASN A 19 -19.31 6.01 -4.13
N GLY A 20 -20.50 5.89 -3.54
CA GLY A 20 -20.96 4.67 -2.87
C GLY A 20 -21.36 3.53 -3.82
N LEU A 21 -21.49 3.79 -5.13
CA LEU A 21 -21.95 2.78 -6.09
C LEU A 21 -20.87 1.71 -6.37
N PRO A 22 -21.25 0.42 -6.50
CA PRO A 22 -20.33 -0.67 -6.80
C PRO A 22 -19.76 -0.57 -8.21
N VAL A 23 -18.44 -0.64 -8.34
CA VAL A 23 -17.70 -0.51 -9.62
C VAL A 23 -16.90 -1.76 -9.99
N MET A 24 -16.60 -2.61 -9.01
CA MET A 24 -15.87 -3.87 -9.17
C MET A 24 -16.55 -4.97 -8.36
N ILE A 25 -16.68 -6.14 -8.97
CA ILE A 25 -17.14 -7.37 -8.32
C ILE A 25 -15.97 -8.36 -8.35
N ILE A 26 -15.70 -8.98 -7.22
CA ILE A 26 -14.64 -9.99 -7.07
C ILE A 26 -15.30 -11.35 -7.25
N ASN A 27 -14.90 -12.06 -8.30
CA ASN A 27 -15.39 -13.41 -8.58
C ASN A 27 -14.51 -14.43 -7.87
N LYS A 28 -14.96 -14.92 -6.70
CA LYS A 28 -14.28 -15.94 -5.90
C LYS A 28 -15.08 -17.24 -5.97
N GLN A 29 -14.40 -18.39 -5.98
CA GLN A 29 -15.03 -19.71 -6.04
C GLN A 29 -15.88 -19.95 -4.78
N GLU A 30 -17.11 -20.44 -4.96
CA GLU A 30 -18.08 -20.59 -3.86
C GLU A 30 -17.56 -21.48 -2.74
N GLU A 31 -16.77 -22.51 -3.08
CA GLU A 31 -16.19 -23.47 -2.14
C GLU A 31 -15.15 -22.83 -1.20
N THR A 32 -14.64 -21.65 -1.55
CA THR A 32 -13.62 -20.91 -0.80
C THR A 32 -14.20 -19.73 -0.01
N LEU A 33 -15.53 -19.56 -0.03
CA LEU A 33 -16.22 -18.47 0.68
C LEU A 33 -16.40 -18.81 2.17
N ASP A 34 -15.94 -17.92 3.05
CA ASP A 34 -16.11 -18.03 4.50
C ASP A 34 -16.98 -16.93 5.12
N ARG A 35 -17.55 -16.05 4.27
CA ARG A 35 -18.40 -14.88 4.62
C ARG A 35 -17.65 -13.71 5.25
N THR A 36 -16.32 -13.74 5.30
CA THR A 36 -15.51 -12.60 5.71
C THR A 36 -15.07 -11.73 4.53
N GLU A 37 -15.33 -12.19 3.31
CA GLU A 37 -14.81 -11.55 2.11
C GLU A 37 -15.55 -10.28 1.70
N THR A 38 -14.80 -9.34 1.13
CA THR A 38 -15.36 -8.21 0.40
C THR A 38 -15.51 -8.59 -1.07
N LEU A 39 -16.72 -8.92 -1.52
CA LEU A 39 -16.99 -9.36 -2.90
C LEU A 39 -17.36 -8.20 -3.86
N SER A 40 -17.51 -6.98 -3.35
CA SER A 40 -17.89 -5.81 -4.13
C SER A 40 -17.20 -4.56 -3.61
N LEU A 41 -16.59 -3.78 -4.50
CA LEU A 41 -15.95 -2.52 -4.16
C LEU A 41 -16.77 -1.36 -4.75
N SER A 42 -17.15 -0.41 -3.88
CA SER A 42 -17.68 0.88 -4.31
C SER A 42 -16.59 1.72 -4.97
N CYS A 43 -16.96 2.75 -5.73
CA CYS A 43 -15.98 3.68 -6.30
C CYS A 43 -15.05 4.24 -5.22
N ARG A 44 -15.62 4.70 -4.11
CA ARG A 44 -14.88 5.23 -2.96
C ARG A 44 -13.87 4.22 -2.41
N LEU A 45 -14.31 2.98 -2.18
CA LEU A 45 -13.49 1.92 -1.61
C LEU A 45 -12.40 1.45 -2.58
N LEU A 46 -12.69 1.39 -3.88
CA LEU A 46 -11.69 1.07 -4.88
C LEU A 46 -10.62 2.18 -4.93
N THR A 47 -11.03 3.45 -4.96
CA THR A 47 -10.10 4.58 -5.03
C THR A 47 -9.26 4.73 -3.78
N SER A 48 -9.76 4.38 -2.59
CA SER A 48 -8.98 4.46 -1.35
C SER A 48 -7.85 3.42 -1.28
N ARG A 49 -7.87 2.41 -2.14
CA ARG A 49 -6.83 1.37 -2.23
C ARG A 49 -5.80 1.67 -3.33
N MET A 50 -6.03 2.70 -4.13
CA MET A 50 -5.09 3.15 -5.16
C MET A 50 -4.23 4.27 -4.57
N PRO A 51 -2.90 4.25 -4.80
CA PRO A 51 -2.09 5.42 -4.54
C PRO A 51 -2.70 6.63 -5.24
N PRO A 52 -2.66 7.84 -4.65
CA PRO A 52 -3.02 9.05 -5.36
C PRO A 52 -2.24 9.10 -6.68
N LEU A 53 -2.86 9.63 -7.74
CA LEU A 53 -2.18 9.83 -9.03
C LEU A 53 -0.87 10.63 -8.91
N ARG A 54 -0.68 11.36 -7.81
CA ARG A 54 0.53 12.10 -7.44
C ARG A 54 1.13 11.55 -6.14
N TYR A 55 1.67 10.34 -6.22
CA TYR A 55 2.24 9.61 -5.08
C TYR A 55 3.47 10.31 -4.48
N GLU A 56 4.15 11.18 -5.22
CA GLU A 56 5.37 11.89 -4.80
C GLU A 56 5.11 12.81 -3.59
N SER A 57 3.89 13.35 -3.49
CA SER A 57 3.48 14.15 -2.33
C SER A 57 3.34 13.30 -1.07
N SER A 58 2.77 12.10 -1.19
CA SER A 58 2.68 11.13 -0.10
C SER A 58 4.07 10.65 0.33
N MET A 59 4.97 10.40 -0.63
CA MET A 59 6.35 9.99 -0.33
C MET A 59 7.10 11.08 0.43
N ARG A 60 7.01 12.35 -0.01
CA ARG A 60 7.62 13.49 0.70
C ARG A 60 7.04 13.74 2.09
N ALA A 61 5.83 13.24 2.37
CA ALA A 61 5.20 13.36 3.68
C ALA A 61 5.65 12.24 4.64
N LEU A 62 6.35 11.20 4.17
CA LEU A 62 6.91 10.17 5.05
C LEU A 62 8.00 10.77 5.94
N PRO A 63 7.92 10.61 7.27
CA PRO A 63 9.01 10.98 8.16
C PRO A 63 10.31 10.29 7.76
N GLY A 64 11.46 10.99 7.84
CA GLY A 64 12.77 10.38 7.55
C GLY A 64 13.12 9.23 8.50
N THR A 65 12.46 9.15 9.66
CA THR A 65 12.55 8.02 10.60
C THR A 65 11.77 6.78 10.15
N SER A 66 11.07 6.81 9.01
CA SER A 66 10.27 5.66 8.54
C SER A 66 11.18 4.54 8.05
N LEU A 67 10.74 3.30 8.27
CA LEU A 67 11.27 2.10 7.62
C LEU A 67 10.29 1.61 6.55
N VAL A 68 10.81 1.30 5.38
CA VAL A 68 10.08 0.70 4.26
C VAL A 68 10.73 -0.64 3.96
N LEU A 69 9.98 -1.71 4.15
CA LEU A 69 10.40 -3.07 3.83
C LEU A 69 9.59 -3.56 2.62
N VAL A 70 10.24 -4.28 1.71
CA VAL A 70 9.57 -4.97 0.60
C VAL A 70 10.28 -6.29 0.31
N GLY A 71 9.53 -7.31 -0.10
CA GLY A 71 10.10 -8.59 -0.51
C GLY A 71 10.79 -8.51 -1.88
N GLU A 72 11.92 -9.18 -2.05
CA GLU A 72 12.58 -9.32 -3.36
C GLU A 72 11.70 -10.06 -4.37
N ARG A 73 10.91 -11.03 -3.90
CA ARG A 73 10.02 -11.86 -4.71
C ARG A 73 8.55 -11.48 -4.54
N ASP A 74 8.29 -10.24 -4.13
CA ASP A 74 6.94 -9.74 -3.98
C ASP A 74 6.22 -9.75 -5.35
N GLU A 75 5.09 -10.44 -5.38
CA GLU A 75 4.25 -10.68 -6.55
C GLU A 75 3.25 -9.55 -6.81
N GLU A 76 3.02 -8.67 -5.83
CA GLU A 76 2.14 -7.51 -5.92
C GLU A 76 2.93 -6.21 -6.16
N PHE A 77 4.15 -6.11 -5.59
CA PHE A 77 5.01 -4.93 -5.65
C PHE A 77 6.36 -5.23 -6.30
N ALA A 78 6.80 -4.32 -7.17
CA ALA A 78 8.14 -4.40 -7.78
C ALA A 78 9.23 -3.98 -6.79
N GLY A 79 9.64 -4.88 -5.89
CA GLY A 79 10.58 -4.60 -4.80
C GLY A 79 11.89 -3.91 -5.25
N GLU A 80 12.48 -4.33 -6.36
CA GLU A 80 13.69 -3.72 -6.93
C GLU A 80 13.52 -2.23 -7.29
N SER A 81 12.30 -1.77 -7.53
CA SER A 81 12.01 -0.37 -7.85
C SER A 81 12.03 0.55 -6.63
N TYR A 82 11.96 0.00 -5.41
CA TYR A 82 11.85 0.81 -4.20
C TYR A 82 13.17 1.52 -3.86
N GLN A 83 14.29 0.81 -3.92
CA GLN A 83 15.62 1.37 -3.64
C GLN A 83 15.96 2.61 -4.49
N PRO A 84 15.77 2.61 -5.83
CA PRO A 84 16.05 3.80 -6.63
C PRO A 84 14.97 4.89 -6.52
N LEU A 85 13.72 4.54 -6.18
CA LEU A 85 12.60 5.50 -6.17
C LEU A 85 12.53 6.33 -4.88
N PHE A 86 12.67 5.69 -3.72
CA PHE A 86 12.45 6.35 -2.43
C PHE A 86 13.41 7.51 -2.15
N PRO A 87 14.73 7.39 -2.40
CA PRO A 87 15.68 8.48 -2.17
C PRO A 87 15.42 9.74 -3.01
N LEU A 88 14.62 9.64 -4.09
CA LEU A 88 14.23 10.81 -4.89
C LEU A 88 13.22 11.70 -4.17
N HIS A 89 12.57 11.19 -3.12
CA HIS A 89 11.41 11.82 -2.50
C HIS A 89 11.43 11.83 -0.97
N THR A 90 12.21 10.96 -0.31
CA THR A 90 12.27 10.86 1.15
C THR A 90 13.60 10.27 1.62
N ASP A 91 13.97 10.59 2.87
CA ASP A 91 15.14 10.03 3.56
C ASP A 91 14.81 8.75 4.35
N ALA A 92 13.61 8.17 4.14
CA ALA A 92 13.20 6.93 4.80
C ALA A 92 14.19 5.77 4.50
N GLU A 93 14.42 4.92 5.50
CA GLU A 93 15.20 3.70 5.35
C GLU A 93 14.43 2.71 4.49
N VAL A 94 15.03 2.22 3.39
CA VAL A 94 14.37 1.29 2.46
C VAL A 94 15.20 0.02 2.31
N GLU A 95 14.57 -1.11 2.57
CA GLU A 95 15.22 -2.42 2.50
C GLU A 95 14.40 -3.39 1.65
N VAL A 96 15.09 -4.06 0.71
CA VAL A 96 14.55 -5.17 -0.07
C VAL A 96 15.03 -6.46 0.59
N LEU A 97 14.11 -7.29 1.05
CA LEU A 97 14.41 -8.50 1.81
C LEU A 97 14.50 -9.72 0.85
N PRO A 98 15.67 -10.38 0.74
CA PRO A 98 15.89 -11.45 -0.22
C PRO A 98 14.92 -12.62 -0.06
N GLY A 99 14.43 -13.16 -1.18
CA GLY A 99 13.59 -14.35 -1.22
C GLY A 99 12.18 -14.24 -0.63
N LEU A 100 11.81 -13.12 -0.01
CA LEU A 100 10.48 -12.94 0.57
C LEU A 100 9.45 -12.52 -0.49
N THR A 101 8.28 -13.15 -0.42
CA THR A 101 7.05 -12.80 -1.18
C THR A 101 6.22 -11.79 -0.39
N HIS A 102 5.14 -11.28 -1.00
CA HIS A 102 4.22 -10.33 -0.36
C HIS A 102 3.74 -10.83 1.00
N ASP A 103 3.09 -12.01 1.00
CA ASP A 103 2.56 -12.61 2.22
C ASP A 103 3.67 -13.17 3.13
N GLY A 104 4.81 -13.56 2.55
CA GLY A 104 5.96 -14.08 3.27
C GLY A 104 6.53 -13.06 4.25
N MET A 105 6.36 -11.76 3.98
CA MET A 105 6.79 -10.70 4.88
C MET A 105 6.12 -10.76 6.25
N PHE A 106 4.84 -11.15 6.34
CA PHE A 106 4.08 -11.15 7.59
C PHE A 106 4.49 -12.22 8.60
N LEU A 107 5.15 -13.28 8.11
CA LEU A 107 5.51 -14.45 8.92
C LEU A 107 7.02 -14.60 9.09
N SER A 108 7.82 -13.75 8.44
CA SER A 108 9.27 -13.88 8.43
C SER A 108 9.91 -13.31 9.69
N GLU A 109 10.71 -14.14 10.37
CA GLU A 109 11.59 -13.70 11.47
C GLU A 109 12.56 -12.60 11.03
N GLU A 110 12.98 -12.60 9.76
CA GLU A 110 13.84 -11.54 9.21
C GLU A 110 13.11 -10.20 9.24
N THR A 111 11.85 -10.15 8.78
CA THR A 111 11.03 -8.94 8.81
C THR A 111 10.91 -8.42 10.24
N PHE A 112 10.58 -9.29 11.21
CA PHE A 112 10.47 -8.91 12.61
C PHE A 112 11.80 -8.38 13.17
N ARG A 113 12.93 -9.01 12.82
CA ARG A 113 14.26 -8.56 13.25
C ARG A 113 14.61 -7.17 12.69
N ARG A 114 14.24 -6.88 11.44
CA ARG A 114 14.44 -5.53 10.85
C ARG A 114 13.60 -4.48 11.55
N ILE A 115 12.34 -4.79 11.83
CA ILE A 115 11.44 -3.90 12.57
C ILE A 115 11.98 -3.65 13.97
N GLU A 116 12.42 -4.69 14.69
CA GLU A 116 13.01 -4.54 16.04
C GLU A 116 14.29 -3.70 16.00
N ALA A 117 15.18 -3.97 15.05
CA ALA A 117 16.42 -3.20 14.89
C ALA A 117 16.12 -1.73 14.62
N TRP A 118 15.18 -1.43 13.71
CA TRP A 118 14.72 -0.07 13.44
C TRP A 118 14.06 0.58 14.66
N TRP A 119 13.18 -0.13 15.36
CA TRP A 119 12.50 0.36 16.56
C TRP A 119 13.50 0.77 17.65
N ASN A 120 14.52 -0.06 17.89
CA ASN A 120 15.59 0.25 18.84
C ASN A 120 16.43 1.47 18.45
N LYS A 121 16.52 1.81 17.15
CA LYS A 121 17.14 3.07 16.69
C LYS A 121 16.23 4.29 16.97
N LEU A 122 14.95 4.12 17.23
CA LEU A 122 14.03 5.22 17.56
C LEU A 122 13.93 5.46 19.07
N ASP A 123 14.04 4.40 19.88
CA ASP A 123 13.95 4.41 21.35
C ASP A 123 15.11 5.14 22.07
N TRP A 124 15.85 6.02 21.38
CA TRP A 124 16.88 6.89 21.96
C TRP A 124 16.76 8.38 21.60
N MET A 125 15.67 8.89 21.00
CA MET A 125 15.50 10.35 20.92
C MET A 125 14.97 10.89 22.26
N PRO A 126 15.80 11.53 23.13
CA PRO A 126 15.24 12.25 24.26
C PRO A 126 14.33 13.35 23.70
N ASN A 127 13.12 13.46 24.22
CA ASN A 127 12.26 14.62 24.01
C ASN A 127 13.09 15.87 24.37
N THR A 128 13.51 16.62 23.35
CA THR A 128 14.13 17.94 23.49
C THR A 128 13.14 18.98 23.01
#